data_AF-A0A413FAM1-F1
#
_entry.id   AF-A0A413FAM1-F1
#
_cell.length_a   1.000
_cell.length_b   1.000
_cell.length_c   1.000
_cell.angle_alpha   90.00
_cell.angle_beta   90.00
_cell.angle_gamma   90.00
#
_symmetry.space_group_name_H-M   'P 1'
#
loop_
_entity.id
_entity.type
_entity.pdbx_description
1 polymer ?
#
loop_
_entity_poly.entity_id
_entity_poly.type
_entity_poly.pdbx_seq_one_letter_code
_entity_poly.pdbx_strand_id
1 'polypeptide(L)' 'MKKKDEITELLQHLYGMSDDQLLKEFKTVEAELEAEGAPQPDPEGFERLWAKLKREHKTSGPQ' A
#
# COMPACT_ATOMS: atom_id res chain seq x y z
N MET A 1 -24.44 10.49 -7.32
CA MET A 1 -23.52 9.38 -6.95
C MET A 1 -22.12 9.96 -6.91
N LYS A 2 -21.45 9.96 -5.75
CA LYS A 2 -20.04 10.40 -5.66
C LYS A 2 -19.22 9.42 -6.51
N LYS A 3 -18.35 9.92 -7.39
CA LYS A 3 -17.39 9.07 -8.10
C LYS A 3 -16.57 8.32 -7.04
N LYS A 4 -16.50 6.99 -7.16
CA LYS A 4 -15.58 6.20 -6.34
C LYS A 4 -14.16 6.62 -6.71
N ASP A 5 -13.30 6.70 -5.70
CA ASP A 5 -11.91 7.07 -5.89
C ASP A 5 -11.19 5.97 -6.70
N GLU A 6 -10.26 6.35 -7.57
CA GLU A 6 -9.59 5.40 -8.50
C GLU A 6 -8.84 4.31 -7.71
N ILE A 7 -8.31 4.67 -6.54
CA ILE A 7 -7.65 3.74 -5.62
C ILE A 7 -8.65 2.71 -5.09
N THR A 8 -9.87 3.13 -4.75
CA THR A 8 -10.92 2.24 -4.26
C THR A 8 -11.33 1.23 -5.32
N GLU A 9 -11.55 1.66 -6.57
CA GLU A 9 -11.90 0.75 -7.66
C GLU A 9 -10.77 -0.25 -7.94
N LEU A 10 -9.51 0.21 -7.92
CA LEU A 10 -8.35 -0.66 -8.10
C LEU A 10 -8.27 -1.74 -7.01
N LEU A 11 -8.45 -1.36 -5.74
CA LEU A 11 -8.41 -2.29 -4.61
C LEU A 11 -9.58 -3.29 -4.67
N GLN A 12 -10.78 -2.82 -5.01
CA GLN A 12 -11.93 -3.71 -5.19
C GLN A 12 -11.71 -4.71 -6.31
N HIS A 13 -11.11 -4.29 -7.43
CA HIS A 13 -10.84 -5.16 -8.56
C HIS A 13 -9.73 -6.18 -8.27
N LEU A 14 -8.65 -5.76 -7.59
CA LEU A 14 -7.51 -6.62 -7.28
C LEU A 14 -7.84 -7.70 -6.24
N TYR A 15 -8.61 -7.34 -5.20
CA TYR A 15 -8.92 -8.24 -4.10
C TYR A 15 -10.29 -8.90 -4.21
N GLY A 16 -11.16 -8.43 -5.11
CA GLY A 16 -12.55 -8.91 -5.24
C GLY A 16 -13.40 -8.61 -4.00
N MET A 17 -12.97 -7.68 -3.16
CA MET A 17 -13.59 -7.35 -1.88
C MET A 17 -14.44 -6.09 -1.98
N SER A 18 -15.52 -6.01 -1.19
CA SER A 18 -16.29 -4.78 -1.05
C SER A 18 -15.53 -3.70 -0.26
N ASP A 19 -16.00 -2.45 -0.30
CA ASP A 19 -15.41 -1.34 0.46
C ASP A 19 -15.33 -1.67 1.97
N ASP A 20 -16.38 -2.26 2.52
CA ASP A 20 -16.44 -2.61 3.94
C ASP A 20 -15.47 -3.74 4.31
N GLN A 21 -15.26 -4.70 3.40
CA GLN A 21 -14.31 -5.78 3.58
C GLN A 21 -12.87 -5.26 3.55
N LEU A 22 -12.54 -4.40 2.58
CA LEU A 22 -11.25 -3.73 2.51
C LEU A 22 -10.97 -2.91 3.78
N LEU A 23 -11.96 -2.15 4.25
CA LEU A 23 -11.82 -1.35 5.47
C LEU A 23 -11.61 -2.22 6.71
N LYS A 24 -12.27 -3.38 6.79
CA LYS A 24 -12.11 -4.33 7.90
C LYS A 24 -10.72 -4.96 7.93
N GLU A 25 -10.23 -5.42 6.78
CA GLU A 25 -8.87 -5.96 6.65
C GLU A 25 -7.82 -4.91 7.02
N PHE A 26 -7.96 -3.69 6.50
CA PHE A 26 -7.04 -2.60 6.80
C PHE A 26 -6.94 -2.30 8.31
N LYS A 27 -8.08 -2.22 9.00
CA LYS A 27 -8.12 -2.01 10.46
C LYS A 27 -7.55 -3.19 11.26
N THR A 28 -7.71 -4.40 10.75
CA THR A 28 -7.19 -5.61 11.41
C THR A 28 -5.67 -5.59 11.34
N VAL A 29 -5.10 -5.33 10.17
CA VAL A 29 -3.65 -5.20 9.96
C VAL A 29 -3.09 -4.01 10.74
N GLU A 30 -3.78 -2.87 10.80
CA GLU A 30 -3.38 -1.71 11.60
C GLU A 30 -3.32 -2.06 13.10
N ALA A 31 -4.30 -2.78 13.62
CA ALA A 31 -4.32 -3.22 15.02
C ALA A 31 -3.25 -4.28 15.32
N GLU A 32 -2.96 -5.19 14.39
CA GLU A 32 -1.88 -6.16 14.50
C GLU A 32 -0.50 -5.48 14.51
N LEU A 33 -0.28 -4.49 13.63
CA LEU A 33 0.95 -3.69 13.59
C LEU A 33 1.14 -2.87 14.87
N GLU A 34 0.08 -2.26 15.39
CA GLU A 34 0.12 -1.52 16.66
C GLU A 34 0.46 -2.47 17.83
N ALA A 35 -0.13 -3.67 17.85
CA ALA A 35 0.09 -4.67 18.89
C ALA A 35 1.48 -5.34 18.83
N GLU A 36 2.04 -5.54 17.64
CA GLU A 36 3.41 -6.04 17.46
C GLU A 36 4.50 -5.00 17.78
N GLY A 37 4.09 -3.76 18.08
CA GLY A 37 5.01 -2.65 18.28
C GLY A 37 5.51 -2.17 16.93
N ALA A 38 4.64 -1.44 16.22
CA ALA A 38 4.91 -0.93 14.89
C ALA A 38 6.31 -0.30 14.85
N PRO A 39 7.16 -0.65 13.86
CA PRO A 39 8.44 0.03 13.70
C PRO A 39 8.17 1.52 13.62
N GLN A 40 8.99 2.30 14.35
CA GLN A 40 8.88 3.75 14.44
C GLN A 40 8.50 4.32 13.07
N PRO A 41 7.48 5.20 12.97
CA PRO A 41 7.10 5.78 11.70
C PRO A 41 8.36 6.33 11.05
N ASP A 42 8.68 5.79 9.87
CA ASP A 42 9.83 6.16 9.06
C ASP A 42 9.31 7.11 7.98
N PRO A 43 9.19 8.42 8.27
CA PRO A 43 8.65 9.39 7.32
C PRO A 43 9.48 9.47 6.03
N GLU A 44 10.72 8.98 6.06
CA GLU A 44 11.66 8.95 4.92
C GLU A 44 11.69 7.58 4.24
N GLY A 45 10.98 6.59 4.77
CA GLY A 45 10.96 5.21 4.28
C GLY A 45 10.41 5.10 2.86
N PHE A 46 9.39 5.90 2.55
CA PHE A 46 8.85 6.01 1.20
C PHE A 46 9.90 6.53 0.21
N GLU A 47 10.63 7.59 0.54
CA GLU A 47 11.67 8.17 -0.34
C GLU A 47 12.83 7.20 -0.57
N ARG A 48 13.24 6.46 0.47
CA ARG A 48 14.26 5.41 0.35
C ARG A 48 13.82 4.27 -0.56
N LEU A 49 12.59 3.78 -0.42
CA LEU A 49 12.02 2.74 -1.29
C LEU A 49 11.90 3.23 -2.73
N TRP A 50 11.45 4.48 -2.91
CA TRP A 50 11.30 5.10 -4.22
C TRP A 50 12.64 5.29 -4.93
N ALA A 51 13.68 5.70 -4.21
CA ALA A 51 15.04 5.79 -4.74
C ALA A 51 15.61 4.41 -5.14
N LYS A 52 15.31 3.37 -4.37
CA LYS A 52 15.71 1.99 -4.68
C LYS A 52 15.03 1.47 -5.95
N LEU A 53 13.71 1.62 -6.07
CA LEU A 53 12.94 1.22 -7.26
C LEU A 53 13.44 1.92 -8.53
N LYS A 54 13.70 3.23 -8.46
CA LYS A 54 14.27 4.00 -9.59
C LYS A 54 15.66 3.50 -10.01
N ARG A 55 16.47 3.03 -9.04
CA ARG A 55 17.80 2.47 -9.31
C ARG A 55 17.68 1.10 -9.96
N GLU A 56 16.82 0.24 -9.43
CA GLU A 56 16.57 -1.11 -9.96
C GLU A 56 16.00 -1.06 -11.37
N HIS A 57 15.03 -0.18 -11.63
CA HIS A 57 14.47 0.05 -12.97
C HIS A 57 15.50 0.61 -13.97
N LYS A 58 16.49 1.39 -13.50
CA LYS A 58 17.60 1.84 -14.35
C LYS A 58 18.61 0.73 -14.66
N THR A 59 18.77 -0.25 -13.76
CA THR A 59 19.67 -1.39 -13.94
C THR A 59 19.04 -2.54 -14.72
N SER A 60 17.72 -2.56 -14.89
CA SER A 60 16.97 -3.53 -15.71
C SER A 60 16.55 -2.94 -17.07
N GLY A 61 17.47 -2.25 -17.75
CA GLY A 61 17.30 -1.95 -19.19
C GLY A 61 17.37 -3.25 -20.02
N PRO A 62 16.74 -3.31 -21.20
CA PRO A 62 16.66 -4.54 -21.99
C PRO A 62 18.07 -5.01 -22.36
N GLN A 63 18.36 -6.26 -22.03
CA GLN A 63 19.54 -6.97 -22.48
C GLN A 63 19.33 -7.49 -23.91
#